data_AF-A0A1R1PMN4-F1
#
_entry.id   AF-A0A1R1PMN4-F1
#
_cell.length_a   1.000
_cell.length_b   1.000
_cell.length_c   1.000
_cell.angle_alpha   90.00
_cell.angle_beta   90.00
_cell.angle_gamma   90.00
#
_symmetry.space_group_name_H-M   'P 1'
#
loop_
_entity.id
_entity.type
_entity.pdbx_description
1 polymer ?
#
loop_
_entity_poly.entity_id
_entity_poly.type
_entity_poly.pdbx_seq_one_letter_code
_entity_poly.pdbx_strand_id
1 'polypeptide(L)'
;MILNKSGPGDGTMPSLFQAHLRGIDLLHQPFDVAYGSKVTMRAAGGDYGLFHSHDSPIPGGSNNHQVTCYGHKDNNNEWLFFKEYTKEKNDESTRIGSEKNSDPETAMTTATGTDSIEYIKNKSIVRLRHVNTEGMLTVSRNHKWLLNSKYYEVSGRKKDVSGKEKDEKNDNWQIEIVGPKNENVVKALTVTGNQLPAWGYEQSEVVCGFDGKEEHQIWNVENQWNQFLKNGNPKLAKQSFFKNFLYLNKAMARTNNGLVPDEDKIDDLASQPLDWPVLRYGIRMSGWEFHRHKYYMLVSFCGWDGFYIIFRFLLWEELCIYTTTFRHCTLQYCFWHCR
;
A
#
# COMPACT_ATOMS: atom_id res chain seq x y z
N MET A 1 -14.64 0.33 -21.34
CA MET A 1 -13.38 -0.14 -20.75
C MET A 1 -12.96 -1.39 -21.53
N ILE A 2 -11.76 -1.37 -22.12
CA ILE A 2 -11.26 -2.47 -22.98
C ILE A 2 -10.68 -3.60 -22.12
N LEU A 3 -9.91 -3.27 -21.07
CA LEU A 3 -9.41 -4.19 -20.06
C LEU A 3 -10.38 -4.23 -18.87
N ASN A 4 -11.29 -5.20 -18.84
CA ASN A 4 -12.35 -5.30 -17.82
C ASN A 4 -12.26 -6.56 -16.95
N LYS A 5 -11.15 -7.29 -16.98
CA LYS A 5 -10.89 -8.49 -16.18
C LYS A 5 -9.86 -8.19 -15.09
N SER A 6 -9.96 -8.89 -13.97
CA SER A 6 -8.93 -8.87 -12.92
C SER A 6 -7.62 -9.51 -13.40
N GLY A 7 -6.51 -9.10 -12.79
CA GLY A 7 -5.16 -9.59 -13.05
C GLY A 7 -4.17 -9.07 -12.00
N PRO A 8 -2.89 -9.49 -12.05
CA PRO A 8 -1.93 -9.26 -10.96
C PRO A 8 -1.69 -7.81 -10.53
N GLY A 9 -1.94 -6.84 -11.42
CA GLY A 9 -1.78 -5.41 -11.15
C GLY A 9 -3.02 -4.69 -10.62
N ASP A 10 -4.15 -5.40 -10.44
CA ASP A 10 -5.40 -4.81 -9.93
C ASP A 10 -5.25 -4.27 -8.50
N GLY A 11 -4.32 -4.83 -7.74
CA GLY A 11 -3.96 -4.46 -6.38
C GLY A 11 -3.55 -3.00 -6.24
N THR A 12 -3.15 -2.30 -7.29
CA THR A 12 -2.81 -0.86 -7.26
C THR A 12 -4.02 0.06 -7.29
N MET A 13 -5.18 -0.43 -7.73
CA MET A 13 -6.40 0.37 -7.88
C MET A 13 -7.28 0.32 -6.62
N PRO A 14 -8.16 1.31 -6.38
CA PRO A 14 -9.06 1.29 -5.22
C PRO A 14 -10.00 0.08 -5.25
N SER A 15 -10.36 -0.46 -4.08
CA SER A 15 -11.21 -1.66 -3.97
C SER A 15 -12.57 -1.49 -4.69
N LEU A 16 -13.13 -0.28 -4.70
CA LEU A 16 -14.38 0.01 -5.43
C LEU A 16 -14.21 -0.05 -6.96
N PHE A 17 -13.03 0.27 -7.50
CA PHE A 17 -12.71 0.07 -8.92
C PHE A 17 -12.57 -1.42 -9.21
N GLN A 18 -11.82 -2.12 -8.36
CA GLN A 18 -11.59 -3.58 -8.47
C GLN A 18 -12.91 -4.35 -8.47
N ALA A 19 -13.90 -3.94 -7.67
CA ALA A 19 -15.21 -4.56 -7.59
C ALA A 19 -16.02 -4.50 -8.92
N HIS A 20 -15.64 -3.63 -9.86
CA HIS A 20 -16.25 -3.56 -11.20
C HIS A 20 -15.52 -4.41 -12.26
N LEU A 21 -14.38 -5.03 -11.91
CA LEU A 21 -13.64 -5.93 -12.80
C LEU A 21 -14.30 -7.32 -12.80
N ARG A 22 -14.35 -7.96 -13.98
CA ARG A 22 -14.83 -9.33 -14.14
C ARG A 22 -13.82 -10.32 -13.56
N GLY A 23 -14.32 -11.31 -12.82
CA GLY A 23 -13.51 -12.36 -12.20
C GLY A 23 -13.06 -12.06 -10.78
N ILE A 24 -13.50 -10.95 -10.19
CA ILE A 24 -13.28 -10.63 -8.78
C ILE A 24 -14.52 -11.04 -7.97
N ASP A 25 -14.28 -11.70 -6.84
CA ASP A 25 -15.32 -12.17 -5.92
C ASP A 25 -15.63 -11.17 -4.78
N LEU A 26 -15.48 -9.87 -5.04
CA LEU A 26 -15.86 -8.82 -4.08
C LEU A 26 -17.39 -8.60 -4.01
N LEU A 27 -18.14 -9.22 -4.92
CA LEU A 27 -19.58 -9.06 -5.06
C LEU A 27 -20.40 -10.11 -4.29
N HIS A 28 -19.80 -11.26 -3.95
CA HIS A 28 -20.49 -12.35 -3.25
C HIS A 28 -20.05 -12.47 -1.80
N GLN A 29 -20.03 -11.35 -1.09
CA GLN A 29 -19.69 -11.29 0.32
C GLN A 29 -20.80 -10.61 1.15
N PRO A 30 -20.84 -10.86 2.47
CA PRO A 30 -21.71 -10.10 3.36
C PRO A 30 -21.40 -8.59 3.31
N PHE A 31 -22.44 -7.76 3.41
CA PHE A 31 -22.27 -6.31 3.43
C PHE A 31 -21.91 -5.79 4.83
N ASP A 32 -22.57 -6.33 5.86
CA ASP A 32 -22.32 -5.95 7.24
C ASP A 32 -21.23 -6.84 7.85
N VAL A 33 -20.39 -6.26 8.69
CA VAL A 33 -19.36 -7.00 9.43
C VAL A 33 -19.89 -7.40 10.81
N ALA A 34 -19.64 -8.63 11.22
CA ALA A 34 -19.97 -9.13 12.56
C ALA A 34 -18.73 -9.64 13.30
N TYR A 35 -18.84 -9.79 14.62
CA TYR A 35 -17.81 -10.52 15.37
C TYR A 35 -17.71 -11.97 14.88
N GLY A 36 -16.49 -12.52 14.85
CA GLY A 36 -16.16 -13.82 14.25
C GLY A 36 -15.95 -13.77 12.73
N SER A 37 -16.14 -12.62 12.08
CA SER A 37 -15.87 -12.49 10.65
C SER A 37 -14.37 -12.50 10.38
N LYS A 38 -13.96 -13.22 9.35
CA LYS A 38 -12.63 -13.12 8.75
C LYS A 38 -12.65 -12.02 7.70
N VAL A 39 -11.70 -11.10 7.75
CA VAL A 39 -11.65 -9.92 6.89
C VAL A 39 -10.27 -9.67 6.34
N THR A 40 -10.20 -9.03 5.18
CA THR A 40 -9.01 -8.31 4.73
C THR A 40 -9.29 -6.81 4.76
N MET A 41 -8.29 -6.02 5.13
CA MET A 41 -8.43 -4.57 5.24
C MET A 41 -7.40 -3.87 4.36
N ARG A 42 -7.77 -2.71 3.82
CA ARG A 42 -6.93 -1.89 2.94
C ARG A 42 -6.89 -0.46 3.45
N ALA A 43 -5.71 0.16 3.43
CA ALA A 43 -5.59 1.59 3.71
C ALA A 43 -6.19 2.41 2.55
N ALA A 44 -7.04 3.40 2.86
CA ALA A 44 -7.77 4.17 1.85
C ALA A 44 -6.97 5.37 1.31
N GLY A 45 -6.04 5.92 2.09
CA GLY A 45 -5.30 7.16 1.77
C GLY A 45 -4.25 7.06 0.66
N GLY A 46 -4.11 5.91 0.01
CA GLY A 46 -3.06 5.72 -0.98
C GLY A 46 -2.95 4.29 -1.45
N ASP A 47 -1.90 4.02 -2.20
CA ASP A 47 -1.56 2.67 -2.65
C ASP A 47 -0.56 2.06 -1.66
N TYR A 48 -1.00 1.91 -0.41
CA TYR A 48 -0.17 1.36 0.67
C TYR A 48 -0.31 -0.16 0.78
N GLY A 49 -1.32 -0.73 0.13
CA GLY A 49 -1.61 -2.17 0.15
C GLY A 49 -2.62 -2.60 1.21
N LEU A 50 -2.67 -3.91 1.41
CA LEU A 50 -3.52 -4.63 2.35
C LEU A 50 -2.81 -4.76 3.70
N PHE A 51 -3.59 -4.72 4.78
CA PHE A 51 -3.11 -4.88 6.14
C PHE A 51 -2.56 -6.30 6.34
N HIS A 52 -1.28 -6.39 6.72
CA HIS A 52 -0.48 -7.61 6.59
C HIS A 52 0.32 -7.89 7.87
N SER A 53 0.55 -9.17 8.17
CA SER A 53 1.47 -9.59 9.24
C SER A 53 2.14 -10.91 8.91
N HIS A 54 3.36 -11.12 9.39
CA HIS A 54 4.14 -12.34 9.20
C HIS A 54 5.04 -12.59 10.42
N ASP A 55 5.64 -13.78 10.53
CA ASP A 55 6.33 -14.22 11.76
C ASP A 55 7.65 -13.48 12.07
N SER A 56 8.17 -12.70 11.12
CA SER A 56 9.41 -11.94 11.31
C SER A 56 9.24 -10.92 12.45
N PRO A 57 10.19 -10.86 13.40
CA PRO A 57 10.11 -9.95 14.52
C PRO A 57 10.50 -8.52 14.17
N ILE A 58 9.99 -7.55 14.92
CA ILE A 58 10.45 -6.15 14.85
C ILE A 58 11.84 -6.04 15.52
N PRO A 59 12.89 -5.63 14.78
CA PRO A 59 14.24 -5.53 15.35
C PRO A 59 14.36 -4.33 16.30
N GLY A 60 14.90 -4.53 17.50
CA GLY A 60 15.17 -3.44 18.46
C GLY A 60 13.94 -2.84 19.16
N GLY A 61 12.74 -3.32 18.84
CA GLY A 61 11.48 -2.95 19.50
C GLY A 61 10.99 -4.04 20.45
N SER A 62 9.68 -4.32 20.42
CA SER A 62 9.07 -5.34 21.29
C SER A 62 9.41 -6.81 20.95
N ASN A 63 10.09 -7.08 19.82
CA ASN A 63 10.38 -8.42 19.30
C ASN A 63 9.11 -9.27 18.96
N ASN A 64 7.94 -8.63 18.91
CA ASN A 64 6.69 -9.18 18.40
C ASN A 64 6.69 -9.27 16.86
N HIS A 65 5.68 -9.94 16.30
CA HIS A 65 5.49 -10.02 14.84
C HIS A 65 5.30 -8.64 14.22
N GLN A 66 5.92 -8.45 13.06
CA GLN A 66 5.76 -7.24 12.27
C GLN A 66 4.33 -7.13 11.75
N VAL A 67 3.82 -5.89 11.72
CA VAL A 67 2.54 -5.53 11.12
C VAL A 67 2.81 -4.40 10.12
N THR A 68 2.40 -4.61 8.88
CA THR A 68 2.76 -3.77 7.73
C THR A 68 1.57 -3.62 6.79
N CYS A 69 1.76 -2.93 5.66
CA CYS A 69 0.87 -3.08 4.51
C CYS A 69 1.60 -3.61 3.28
N TYR A 70 1.00 -4.61 2.64
CA TYR A 70 1.57 -5.34 1.52
C TYR A 70 0.73 -5.16 0.24
N GLY A 71 1.39 -4.91 -0.89
CA GLY A 71 0.73 -4.54 -2.14
C GLY A 71 -0.03 -5.68 -2.85
N HIS A 72 0.18 -6.93 -2.45
CA HIS A 72 -0.42 -8.09 -3.11
C HIS A 72 -1.33 -8.88 -2.18
N LYS A 73 -2.26 -9.63 -2.78
CA LYS A 73 -3.19 -10.52 -2.06
C LYS A 73 -2.46 -11.79 -1.65
N ASP A 74 -2.46 -12.08 -0.36
CA ASP A 74 -1.96 -13.33 0.22
C ASP A 74 -2.79 -13.75 1.45
N ASN A 75 -2.44 -14.89 2.05
CA ASN A 75 -3.11 -15.42 3.25
C ASN A 75 -2.69 -14.69 4.54
N ASN A 76 -1.61 -13.91 4.50
CA ASN A 76 -1.10 -13.09 5.60
C ASN A 76 -1.82 -11.74 5.71
N ASN A 77 -2.80 -11.51 4.84
CA ASN A 77 -3.68 -10.34 4.88
C ASN A 77 -5.01 -10.63 5.62
N GLU A 78 -5.18 -11.85 6.14
CA GLU A 78 -6.43 -12.29 6.77
C GLU A 78 -6.43 -12.04 8.29
N TRP A 79 -7.47 -11.36 8.77
CA TRP A 79 -7.67 -11.00 10.17
C TRP A 79 -9.04 -11.43 10.67
N LEU A 80 -9.14 -11.80 11.95
CA LEU A 80 -10.38 -12.17 12.62
C LEU A 80 -10.78 -11.09 13.63
N PHE A 81 -12.04 -10.68 13.58
CA PHE A 81 -12.61 -9.76 14.57
C PHE A 81 -13.19 -10.50 15.77
N PHE A 82 -12.62 -10.26 16.95
CA PHE A 82 -13.07 -10.78 18.23
C PHE A 82 -13.69 -9.69 19.09
N LYS A 83 -14.56 -10.10 20.01
CA LYS A 83 -15.10 -9.22 21.05
C LYS A 83 -14.02 -8.86 22.06
N GLU A 84 -14.23 -7.74 22.75
CA GLU A 84 -13.45 -7.36 23.93
C GLU A 84 -13.37 -8.52 24.94
N TYR A 85 -12.22 -8.66 25.57
CA TYR A 85 -12.03 -9.65 26.63
C TYR A 85 -12.91 -9.33 27.85
N THR A 86 -13.84 -10.22 28.17
CA THR A 86 -14.61 -10.17 29.43
C THR A 86 -14.27 -11.42 30.24
N LYS A 87 -13.67 -11.25 31.42
CA LYS A 87 -13.25 -12.37 32.31
C LYS A 87 -14.39 -13.34 32.63
N GLU A 88 -15.63 -12.86 32.63
CA GLU A 88 -16.82 -13.64 33.00
C GLU A 88 -17.25 -14.69 31.94
N LYS A 89 -16.79 -14.59 30.68
CA LYS A 89 -17.22 -15.50 29.60
C LYS A 89 -16.24 -16.63 29.27
N ASN A 90 -15.01 -16.58 29.77
CA ASN A 90 -13.96 -17.50 29.32
C ASN A 90 -13.89 -18.81 30.11
N ASP A 91 -14.50 -18.94 31.29
CA ASP A 91 -14.52 -20.21 32.01
C ASP A 91 -15.35 -21.31 31.29
N GLU A 92 -16.22 -20.92 30.34
CA GLU A 92 -16.90 -21.85 29.42
C GLU A 92 -16.24 -21.99 28.04
N SER A 93 -15.58 -20.94 27.51
CA SER A 93 -14.98 -20.99 26.16
C SER A 93 -13.58 -21.64 26.11
N THR A 94 -12.93 -21.86 27.26
CA THR A 94 -11.57 -22.43 27.34
C THR A 94 -11.54 -23.97 27.27
N ARG A 95 -12.68 -24.63 27.03
CA ARG A 95 -12.74 -26.10 26.80
C ARG A 95 -12.60 -26.52 25.33
N ILE A 96 -12.58 -25.59 24.37
CA ILE A 96 -12.37 -25.91 22.96
C ILE A 96 -10.89 -25.67 22.61
N GLY A 97 -10.04 -26.63 22.96
CA GLY A 97 -8.60 -26.51 22.71
C GLY A 97 -7.80 -27.79 22.88
N SER A 98 -8.45 -28.94 23.02
CA SER A 98 -7.74 -30.22 23.05
C SER A 98 -8.56 -31.33 22.43
N GLU A 99 -8.69 -31.33 21.10
CA GLU A 99 -8.85 -32.59 20.37
C GLU A 99 -8.25 -32.45 18.97
N LYS A 100 -7.23 -33.27 18.73
CA LYS A 100 -6.63 -33.49 17.42
C LYS A 100 -7.65 -34.26 16.58
N ASN A 101 -7.79 -33.87 15.31
CA ASN A 101 -8.57 -34.52 14.25
C ASN A 101 -10.08 -34.31 14.30
N SER A 102 -10.53 -33.14 13.84
CA SER A 102 -11.79 -33.00 13.11
C SER A 102 -11.74 -31.73 12.28
N ASP A 103 -12.30 -31.79 11.08
CA ASP A 103 -12.34 -30.73 10.07
C ASP A 103 -12.71 -29.34 10.64
N PRO A 104 -12.19 -28.24 10.05
CA PRO A 104 -12.33 -26.87 10.58
C PRO A 104 -13.77 -26.31 10.54
N GLU A 105 -14.76 -27.13 10.22
CA GLU A 105 -16.16 -26.74 10.05
C GLU A 105 -17.01 -26.97 11.32
N THR A 106 -16.48 -27.63 12.36
CA THR A 106 -17.29 -28.02 13.55
C THR A 106 -16.93 -27.25 14.83
N ALA A 107 -15.91 -26.39 14.82
CA ALA A 107 -15.46 -25.65 16.00
C ALA A 107 -16.31 -24.41 16.35
N MET A 108 -17.44 -24.20 15.66
CA MET A 108 -18.26 -22.99 15.77
C MET A 108 -19.64 -23.22 16.41
N THR A 109 -19.95 -24.43 16.90
CA THR A 109 -21.29 -24.78 17.41
C THR A 109 -21.46 -24.77 18.93
N THR A 110 -20.45 -24.46 19.74
CA THR A 110 -20.61 -24.53 21.21
C THR A 110 -19.89 -23.41 21.95
N ALA A 111 -20.33 -22.17 21.77
CA ALA A 111 -20.12 -21.13 22.77
C ALA A 111 -21.20 -20.05 22.68
N THR A 112 -21.95 -19.93 23.77
CA THR A 112 -23.00 -18.93 24.06
C THR A 112 -24.37 -19.17 23.43
N GLY A 113 -25.33 -19.53 24.28
CA GLY A 113 -26.75 -19.48 24.00
C GLY A 113 -27.16 -18.05 23.65
N THR A 114 -27.23 -17.78 22.35
CA THR A 114 -28.16 -16.90 21.64
C THR A 114 -27.68 -16.92 20.19
N ASP A 115 -28.49 -17.48 19.28
CA ASP A 115 -28.28 -17.50 17.83
C ASP A 115 -28.37 -16.09 17.19
N SER A 116 -27.84 -15.08 17.86
CA SER A 116 -27.87 -13.69 17.42
C SER A 116 -26.48 -13.26 16.98
N ILE A 117 -26.33 -13.15 15.67
CA ILE A 117 -25.17 -12.54 15.04
C ILE A 117 -25.04 -11.10 15.54
N GLU A 118 -23.93 -10.79 16.21
CA GLU A 118 -23.66 -9.45 16.70
C GLU A 118 -22.82 -8.67 15.68
N TYR A 119 -23.48 -7.68 15.06
CA TYR A 119 -22.87 -6.78 14.08
C TYR A 119 -21.96 -5.75 14.75
N ILE A 120 -20.85 -5.42 14.07
CA ILE A 120 -19.94 -4.35 14.46
C ILE A 120 -20.60 -3.02 14.08
N LYS A 121 -20.72 -2.11 15.05
CA LYS A 121 -21.35 -0.80 14.87
C LYS A 121 -20.31 0.30 15.12
N ASN A 122 -20.70 1.54 14.86
CA ASN A 122 -19.86 2.68 15.20
C ASN A 122 -19.55 2.68 16.71
N LYS A 123 -18.30 2.93 17.07
CA LYS A 123 -17.74 2.89 18.44
C LYS A 123 -17.68 1.51 19.09
N SER A 124 -17.95 0.43 18.36
CA SER A 124 -17.73 -0.94 18.84
C SER A 124 -16.25 -1.20 19.11
N ILE A 125 -15.96 -1.95 20.17
CA ILE A 125 -14.61 -2.36 20.53
C ILE A 125 -14.35 -3.75 19.97
N VAL A 126 -13.28 -3.88 19.20
CA VAL A 126 -12.87 -5.12 18.55
C VAL A 126 -11.44 -5.46 18.92
N ARG A 127 -11.13 -6.75 18.89
CA ARG A 127 -9.76 -7.26 18.92
C ARG A 127 -9.47 -7.93 17.60
N LEU A 128 -8.29 -7.67 17.02
CA LEU A 128 -7.92 -8.20 15.71
C LEU A 128 -6.87 -9.29 15.90
N ARG A 129 -7.21 -10.54 15.57
CA ARG A 129 -6.24 -11.64 15.56
C ARG A 129 -5.83 -11.94 14.13
N HIS A 130 -4.54 -11.98 13.87
CA HIS A 130 -4.03 -12.43 12.58
C HIS A 130 -4.26 -13.93 12.42
N VAL A 131 -4.74 -14.37 11.25
CA VAL A 131 -5.13 -15.78 11.06
C VAL A 131 -3.93 -16.71 11.05
N ASN A 132 -2.87 -16.36 10.31
CA ASN A 132 -1.75 -17.29 10.10
C ASN A 132 -0.78 -17.33 11.29
N THR A 133 -0.42 -16.16 11.83
CA THR A 133 0.52 -16.08 12.96
C THR A 133 -0.17 -16.19 14.33
N GLU A 134 -1.50 -16.25 14.35
CA GLU A 134 -2.37 -16.23 15.54
C GLU A 134 -2.11 -15.07 16.51
N GLY A 135 -1.34 -14.06 16.08
CA GLY A 135 -0.94 -12.93 16.91
C GLY A 135 -2.07 -11.91 17.07
N MET A 136 -2.21 -11.36 18.27
CA MET A 136 -3.17 -10.29 18.55
C MET A 136 -2.57 -8.93 18.18
N LEU A 137 -3.31 -8.11 17.45
CA LEU A 137 -2.89 -6.75 17.13
C LEU A 137 -2.84 -5.91 18.42
N THR A 138 -1.64 -5.46 18.78
CA THR A 138 -1.41 -4.66 19.98
C THR A 138 -0.59 -3.42 19.67
N VAL A 139 -0.74 -2.41 20.53
CA VAL A 139 0.15 -1.23 20.57
C VAL A 139 1.08 -1.36 21.76
N SER A 140 2.39 -1.22 21.53
CA SER A 140 3.36 -1.20 22.63
C SER A 140 3.32 0.14 23.37
N ARG A 141 3.12 0.14 24.69
CA ARG A 141 3.22 1.37 25.51
C ARG A 141 4.67 1.77 25.82
N ASN A 142 5.55 0.77 25.88
CA ASN A 142 6.93 0.94 26.30
C ASN A 142 7.87 1.19 25.12
N HIS A 143 7.48 0.74 23.92
CA HIS A 143 8.29 0.90 22.72
C HIS A 143 7.67 1.96 21.80
N LYS A 144 8.47 2.99 21.53
CA LYS A 144 8.21 3.93 20.45
C LYS A 144 8.61 3.30 19.12
N TRP A 145 8.04 3.80 18.04
CA TRP A 145 8.35 3.28 16.73
C TRP A 145 9.81 3.60 16.32
N LEU A 146 10.45 2.64 15.64
CA LEU A 146 11.88 2.64 15.34
C LEU A 146 12.31 3.80 14.42
N LEU A 147 11.54 4.07 13.36
CA LEU A 147 11.88 5.10 12.39
C LEU A 147 11.50 6.50 12.87
N ASN A 148 10.46 6.58 13.71
CA ASN A 148 9.93 7.85 14.20
C ASN A 148 9.34 7.70 15.60
N SER A 149 10.03 8.28 16.58
CA SER A 149 9.67 8.21 18.01
C SER A 149 8.36 8.93 18.38
N LYS A 150 7.81 9.74 17.46
CA LYS A 150 6.47 10.35 17.61
C LYS A 150 5.39 9.27 17.75
N TYR A 151 5.54 8.18 17.00
CA TYR A 151 4.54 7.12 16.92
C TYR A 151 4.80 5.99 17.91
N TYR A 152 3.75 5.23 18.21
CA TYR A 152 3.84 3.99 18.97
C TYR A 152 3.96 2.80 18.04
N GLU A 153 4.72 1.81 18.49
CA GLU A 153 4.88 0.55 17.77
C GLU A 153 3.57 -0.24 17.75
N VAL A 154 3.16 -0.65 16.54
CA VAL A 154 2.06 -1.58 16.31
C VAL A 154 2.66 -2.92 15.95
N SER A 155 2.23 -3.98 16.63
CA SER A 155 2.79 -5.32 16.42
C SER A 155 1.77 -6.42 16.68
N GLY A 156 2.04 -7.60 16.14
CA GLY A 156 1.28 -8.82 16.43
C GLY A 156 1.89 -9.53 17.62
N ARG A 157 1.24 -9.50 18.79
CA ARG A 157 1.79 -10.13 20.00
C ARG A 157 1.92 -11.63 19.78
N LYS A 158 3.12 -12.16 20.04
CA LYS A 158 3.38 -13.60 20.05
C LYS A 158 2.63 -14.26 21.21
N LYS A 159 2.18 -15.50 21.03
CA LYS A 159 1.70 -16.31 22.16
C LYS A 159 2.86 -16.58 23.11
N ASP A 160 2.62 -16.43 24.42
CA ASP A 160 3.61 -16.78 25.44
C ASP A 160 3.92 -18.29 25.38
N VAL A 161 5.07 -18.72 25.91
CA VAL A 161 5.51 -20.13 25.99
C VAL A 161 4.48 -21.03 26.70
N SER A 162 3.61 -20.46 27.53
CA SER A 162 2.51 -21.14 28.21
C SER A 162 1.25 -21.33 27.35
N GLY A 163 1.24 -20.81 26.12
CA GLY A 163 0.07 -20.76 25.24
C GLY A 163 -1.05 -19.84 25.73
N LYS A 164 -0.91 -19.20 26.90
CA LYS A 164 -1.92 -18.31 27.46
C LYS A 164 -1.79 -16.93 26.83
N GLU A 165 -2.87 -16.46 26.20
CA GLU A 165 -3.03 -15.07 25.84
C GLU A 165 -3.02 -14.24 27.13
N LYS A 166 -2.01 -13.37 27.30
CA LYS A 166 -2.12 -12.30 28.27
C LYS A 166 -3.06 -11.26 27.67
N ASP A 167 -4.31 -11.27 28.12
CA ASP A 167 -5.28 -10.26 27.72
C ASP A 167 -4.85 -8.89 28.24
N GLU A 168 -4.28 -8.09 27.35
CA GLU A 168 -3.89 -6.73 27.66
C GLU A 168 -4.98 -5.77 27.19
N LYS A 169 -5.27 -4.76 28.00
CA LYS A 169 -6.17 -3.64 27.61
C LYS A 169 -5.71 -2.90 26.35
N ASN A 170 -4.51 -3.17 25.86
CA ASN A 170 -3.90 -2.56 24.67
C ASN A 170 -4.35 -3.22 23.35
N ASP A 171 -5.07 -4.34 23.44
CA ASP A 171 -5.54 -5.09 22.27
C ASP A 171 -6.92 -4.63 21.78
N ASN A 172 -7.56 -3.76 22.56
CA ASN A 172 -8.89 -3.26 22.31
C ASN A 172 -8.83 -2.06 21.36
N TRP A 173 -9.36 -2.24 20.16
CA TRP A 173 -9.45 -1.22 19.13
C TRP A 173 -10.89 -0.74 19.00
N GLN A 174 -11.12 0.57 19.13
CA GLN A 174 -12.43 1.14 18.88
C GLN A 174 -12.59 1.43 17.38
N ILE A 175 -13.61 0.85 16.76
CA ILE A 175 -13.95 1.12 15.37
C ILE A 175 -14.75 2.41 15.29
N GLU A 176 -14.26 3.36 14.51
CA GLU A 176 -14.97 4.59 14.19
C GLU A 176 -15.33 4.60 12.71
N ILE A 177 -16.63 4.62 12.41
CA ILE A 177 -17.11 4.71 11.04
C ILE A 177 -16.97 6.17 10.60
N VAL A 178 -16.19 6.39 9.55
CA VAL A 178 -15.89 7.72 9.03
C VAL A 178 -17.19 8.44 8.59
N GLY A 179 -17.52 9.51 9.29
CA GLY A 179 -18.64 10.41 8.98
C GLY A 179 -18.15 11.82 8.60
N PRO A 180 -19.06 12.74 8.20
CA PRO A 180 -18.70 14.08 7.73
C PRO A 180 -18.12 15.03 8.80
N LYS A 181 -18.07 14.62 10.06
CA LYS A 181 -17.43 15.36 11.17
C LYS A 181 -16.99 14.37 12.22
N ASN A 182 -15.69 14.22 12.44
CA ASN A 182 -15.18 13.59 13.67
C ASN A 182 -14.28 14.57 14.42
N GLU A 183 -14.55 14.67 15.71
CA GLU A 183 -13.76 15.43 16.69
C GLU A 183 -12.50 14.63 17.07
N ASN A 184 -11.38 15.33 17.22
CA ASN A 184 -10.18 14.98 18.00
C ASN A 184 -9.88 13.48 18.19
N VAL A 185 -9.58 12.76 17.12
CA VAL A 185 -8.98 11.42 17.21
C VAL A 185 -7.50 11.56 17.57
N VAL A 186 -7.15 11.24 18.83
CA VAL A 186 -5.79 11.50 19.36
C VAL A 186 -4.78 10.40 18.95
N LYS A 187 -5.22 9.15 18.78
CA LYS A 187 -4.36 8.01 18.39
C LYS A 187 -5.16 7.02 17.55
N ALA A 188 -4.79 6.86 16.28
CA ALA A 188 -5.41 5.89 15.37
C ALA A 188 -4.35 5.02 14.69
N LEU A 189 -4.79 3.89 14.16
CA LEU A 189 -3.98 3.06 13.27
C LEU A 189 -3.72 3.86 11.99
N THR A 190 -2.45 4.18 11.73
CA THR A 190 -2.05 5.11 10.69
C THR A 190 -0.97 4.49 9.82
N VAL A 191 -1.11 4.65 8.51
CA VAL A 191 -0.01 4.38 7.56
C VAL A 191 0.77 5.66 7.31
N THR A 192 2.08 5.67 7.56
CA THR A 192 2.89 6.88 7.40
C THR A 192 3.10 7.23 5.92
N GLY A 193 3.12 6.20 5.07
CA GLY A 193 3.47 6.27 3.66
C GLY A 193 4.96 6.10 3.36
N ASN A 194 5.78 5.85 4.38
CA ASN A 194 7.15 5.40 4.17
C ASN A 194 7.18 3.87 4.00
N GLN A 195 8.23 3.40 3.35
CA GLN A 195 8.54 1.97 3.28
C GLN A 195 9.51 1.59 4.39
N LEU A 196 9.34 0.38 4.90
CA LEU A 196 10.28 -0.21 5.85
C LEU A 196 11.60 -0.53 5.15
N PRO A 197 12.73 -0.53 5.89
CA PRO A 197 13.99 -1.03 5.36
C PRO A 197 13.94 -2.53 5.02
N ALA A 198 15.05 -3.09 4.53
CA ALA A 198 15.17 -4.49 4.11
C ALA A 198 14.68 -5.52 5.16
N TRP A 199 14.79 -5.22 6.47
CA TRP A 199 14.29 -6.10 7.54
C TRP A 199 12.76 -6.22 7.58
N GLY A 200 12.04 -5.29 6.96
CA GLY A 200 10.58 -5.29 6.79
C GLY A 200 10.15 -5.45 5.34
N TYR A 201 11.03 -6.01 4.50
CA TYR A 201 10.75 -6.38 3.10
C TYR A 201 10.23 -5.22 2.23
N GLU A 202 10.61 -3.98 2.53
CA GLU A 202 10.17 -2.78 1.77
C GLU A 202 8.65 -2.57 1.76
N GLN A 203 7.96 -3.19 2.71
CA GLN A 203 6.51 -3.05 2.89
C GLN A 203 6.18 -1.69 3.52
N SER A 204 4.92 -1.26 3.39
CA SER A 204 4.51 0.04 3.93
C SER A 204 4.44 0.00 5.46
N GLU A 205 4.93 1.06 6.09
CA GLU A 205 5.01 1.24 7.54
C GLU A 205 3.62 1.50 8.15
N VAL A 206 3.27 0.72 9.19
CA VAL A 206 2.03 0.90 9.97
C VAL A 206 2.37 1.23 11.42
N VAL A 207 1.75 2.28 11.94
CA VAL A 207 2.03 2.81 13.28
C VAL A 207 0.76 3.26 14.00
N CYS A 208 0.85 3.53 15.30
CA CYS A 208 -0.24 4.11 16.07
C CYS A 208 0.08 5.56 16.45
N GLY A 209 -0.74 6.49 15.99
CA GLY A 209 -0.65 7.92 16.31
C GLY A 209 -1.44 8.79 15.34
N PHE A 210 -1.12 10.08 15.28
CA PHE A 210 -1.80 11.03 14.39
C PHE A 210 -0.77 11.85 13.60
N ASP A 211 -0.90 11.84 12.27
CA ASP A 211 0.02 12.52 11.34
C ASP A 211 -0.59 13.80 10.72
N GLY A 212 -1.77 14.24 11.17
CA GLY A 212 -2.44 15.42 10.59
C GLY A 212 -3.13 15.15 9.25
N LYS A 213 -2.91 13.98 8.64
CA LYS A 213 -3.57 13.54 7.41
C LYS A 213 -4.62 12.48 7.74
N GLU A 214 -5.89 12.85 7.65
CA GLU A 214 -7.01 11.94 7.90
C GLU A 214 -7.00 10.74 6.95
N GLU A 215 -6.60 10.95 5.68
CA GLU A 215 -6.55 9.90 4.66
C GLU A 215 -5.69 8.68 5.09
N HIS A 216 -4.63 8.92 5.86
CA HIS A 216 -3.70 7.88 6.32
C HIS A 216 -4.28 6.98 7.42
N GLN A 217 -5.44 7.35 7.96
CA GLN A 217 -6.10 6.68 9.09
C GLN A 217 -7.37 5.95 8.69
N ILE A 218 -7.78 6.08 7.43
CA ILE A 218 -8.98 5.46 6.91
C ILE A 218 -8.63 4.06 6.40
N TRP A 219 -9.37 3.07 6.91
CA TRP A 219 -9.25 1.67 6.54
C TRP A 219 -10.58 1.18 5.98
N ASN A 220 -10.52 0.46 4.86
CA ASN A 220 -11.68 -0.16 4.25
C ASN A 220 -11.57 -1.68 4.41
N VAL A 221 -12.68 -2.32 4.76
CA VAL A 221 -12.80 -3.79 4.66
C VAL A 221 -12.98 -4.14 3.18
N GLU A 222 -12.08 -4.95 2.63
CA GLU A 222 -12.09 -5.34 1.22
C GLU A 222 -12.83 -6.66 1.03
N ASN A 223 -12.33 -7.74 1.64
CA ASN A 223 -12.98 -9.04 1.66
C ASN A 223 -13.51 -9.37 3.05
N GLN A 224 -14.62 -10.09 3.10
CA GLN A 224 -15.22 -10.62 4.31
C GLN A 224 -15.75 -12.04 4.09
N TRP A 225 -15.44 -12.92 5.04
CA TRP A 225 -15.98 -14.28 5.12
C TRP A 225 -16.59 -14.52 6.49
N ASN A 226 -17.87 -14.90 6.51
CA ASN A 226 -18.59 -15.32 7.70
C ASN A 226 -19.75 -16.24 7.29
N GLN A 227 -19.76 -17.48 7.78
CA GLN A 227 -20.77 -18.49 7.43
C GLN A 227 -22.18 -18.13 7.94
N PHE A 228 -22.27 -17.33 9.01
CA PHE A 228 -23.55 -16.96 9.61
C PHE A 228 -24.21 -15.78 8.89
N LEU A 229 -23.44 -14.99 8.16
CA LEU A 229 -23.95 -13.84 7.45
C LEU A 229 -24.42 -14.23 6.05
N LYS A 230 -25.57 -13.69 5.63
CA LYS A 230 -26.05 -13.86 4.27
C LYS A 230 -25.22 -13.00 3.33
N ASN A 231 -24.83 -13.57 2.20
CA ASN A 231 -24.17 -12.80 1.14
C ASN A 231 -25.10 -11.69 0.65
N GLY A 232 -24.59 -10.47 0.68
CA GLY A 232 -25.27 -9.32 0.11
C GLY A 232 -24.96 -9.20 -1.36
N ASN A 233 -25.84 -8.55 -2.13
CA ASN A 233 -25.49 -8.02 -3.44
C ASN A 233 -25.39 -6.50 -3.32
N PRO A 234 -24.21 -5.94 -2.98
CA PRO A 234 -24.09 -4.51 -2.81
C PRO A 234 -24.37 -3.83 -4.16
N LYS A 235 -25.30 -2.85 -4.15
CA LYS A 235 -25.40 -1.89 -5.27
C LYS A 235 -24.14 -1.04 -5.24
N LEU A 236 -23.09 -1.49 -5.91
CA LEU A 236 -21.83 -0.77 -5.97
C LEU A 236 -22.07 0.63 -6.54
N ALA A 237 -21.59 1.64 -5.82
CA ALA A 237 -21.55 2.99 -6.34
C ALA A 237 -20.63 3.01 -7.55
N LYS A 238 -21.14 3.43 -8.71
CA LYS A 238 -20.31 3.63 -9.89
C LYS A 238 -19.33 4.76 -9.60
N GLN A 239 -18.03 4.48 -9.74
CA GLN A 239 -17.02 5.52 -9.69
C GLN A 239 -17.01 6.33 -10.99
N SER A 240 -16.75 7.63 -10.86
CA SER A 240 -16.51 8.50 -12.01
C SER A 240 -15.23 8.09 -12.73
N PHE A 241 -15.29 8.05 -14.06
CA PHE A 241 -14.13 7.75 -14.93
C PHE A 241 -12.94 8.66 -14.60
N PHE A 242 -13.17 9.97 -14.45
CA PHE A 242 -12.10 10.94 -14.21
C PHE A 242 -11.40 10.74 -12.87
N LYS A 243 -12.13 10.27 -11.84
CA LYS A 243 -11.53 9.92 -10.54
C LYS A 243 -10.56 8.76 -10.70
N ASN A 244 -10.98 7.73 -11.43
CA ASN A 244 -10.15 6.55 -11.69
C ASN A 244 -8.96 6.89 -12.60
N PHE A 245 -9.16 7.74 -13.61
CA PHE A 245 -8.09 8.24 -14.47
C PHE A 245 -7.03 8.99 -13.67
N LEU A 246 -7.43 9.94 -12.83
CA LEU A 246 -6.49 10.71 -12.01
C LEU A 246 -5.75 9.80 -11.01
N TYR A 247 -6.47 8.89 -10.36
CA TYR A 247 -5.88 7.94 -9.43
C TYR A 247 -4.84 7.05 -10.13
N LEU A 248 -5.17 6.49 -11.28
CA LEU A 248 -4.26 5.66 -12.07
C LEU A 248 -3.01 6.43 -12.50
N ASN A 249 -3.15 7.67 -12.98
CA ASN A 249 -2.00 8.49 -13.35
C ASN A 249 -1.13 8.85 -12.14
N LYS A 250 -1.73 9.09 -10.98
CA LYS A 250 -0.99 9.29 -9.73
C LYS A 250 -0.23 8.03 -9.31
N ALA A 251 -0.82 6.85 -9.48
CA ALA A 251 -0.16 5.58 -9.24
C ALA A 251 1.02 5.36 -10.21
N MET A 252 0.82 5.58 -11.51
CA MET A 252 1.90 5.50 -12.52
C MET A 252 3.04 6.47 -12.24
N ALA A 253 2.73 7.73 -11.86
CA ALA A 253 3.74 8.71 -11.50
C ALA A 253 4.54 8.28 -10.26
N ARG A 254 3.90 7.66 -9.26
CA ARG A 254 4.58 7.10 -8.09
C ARG A 254 5.47 5.94 -8.47
N THR A 255 5.01 5.00 -9.29
CA THR A 255 5.83 3.91 -9.80
C THR A 255 7.05 4.45 -10.55
N ASN A 256 6.87 5.45 -11.43
CA ASN A 256 7.99 6.09 -12.12
C ASN A 256 8.97 6.77 -11.16
N ASN A 257 8.49 7.42 -10.11
CA ASN A 257 9.35 8.01 -9.08
C ASN A 257 10.08 6.96 -8.24
N GLY A 258 9.54 5.74 -8.15
CA GLY A 258 10.17 4.60 -7.46
C GLY A 258 11.20 3.86 -8.32
N LEU A 259 11.26 4.11 -9.63
CA LEU A 259 12.27 3.54 -10.54
C LEU A 259 13.59 4.31 -10.44
N VAL A 260 14.10 4.49 -9.22
CA VAL A 260 15.43 5.04 -8.98
C VAL A 260 16.43 3.90 -9.07
N PRO A 261 17.46 3.99 -9.94
CA PRO A 261 18.50 2.97 -10.02
C PRO A 261 19.26 2.90 -8.69
N ASP A 262 19.54 1.69 -8.23
CA ASP A 262 20.38 1.44 -7.07
C ASP A 262 21.84 1.78 -7.42
N GLU A 263 22.48 2.64 -6.61
CA GLU A 263 23.86 3.10 -6.84
C GLU A 263 24.87 1.95 -6.77
N ASP A 264 24.59 0.92 -5.98
CA ASP A 264 25.47 -0.23 -5.80
C ASP A 264 25.27 -1.30 -6.90
N LYS A 265 24.24 -1.13 -7.75
CA LYS A 265 23.92 -2.06 -8.83
C LYS A 265 24.40 -1.52 -10.17
N ILE A 266 25.35 -2.23 -10.78
CA ILE A 266 25.79 -1.94 -12.15
C ILE A 266 24.67 -2.33 -13.12
N ASP A 267 24.05 -1.34 -13.76
CA ASP A 267 23.07 -1.55 -14.83
C ASP A 267 23.76 -1.49 -16.21
N ASP A 268 24.08 -2.67 -16.74
CA ASP A 268 24.74 -2.83 -18.04
C ASP A 268 23.86 -2.41 -19.25
N LEU A 269 22.57 -2.13 -19.02
CA LEU A 269 21.63 -1.73 -20.07
C LEU A 269 21.31 -0.23 -20.04
N ALA A 270 21.49 0.42 -18.90
CA ALA A 270 21.26 1.86 -18.77
C ALA A 270 22.33 2.67 -19.52
N SER A 271 21.93 3.85 -19.99
CA SER A 271 22.83 4.83 -20.63
C SER A 271 22.52 6.22 -20.12
N GLN A 272 23.50 7.12 -20.17
CA GLN A 272 23.28 8.51 -19.81
C GLN A 272 22.68 9.27 -21.00
N PRO A 273 21.84 10.31 -20.77
CA PRO A 273 21.27 11.11 -21.85
C PRO A 273 22.32 11.71 -22.80
N LEU A 274 23.51 12.02 -22.29
CA LEU A 274 24.63 12.55 -23.09
C LEU A 274 25.32 11.49 -23.96
N ASP A 275 25.13 10.20 -23.69
CA ASP A 275 25.68 9.13 -24.53
C ASP A 275 24.90 8.98 -25.84
N TRP A 276 23.65 9.45 -25.89
CA TRP A 276 22.76 9.24 -27.05
C TRP A 276 23.19 10.03 -28.29
N PRO A 277 23.53 11.34 -28.20
CA PRO A 277 24.00 12.09 -29.36
C PRO A 277 25.37 11.62 -29.86
N VAL A 278 26.24 11.16 -28.96
CA VAL A 278 27.62 10.73 -29.27
C VAL A 278 27.68 9.26 -29.72
N LEU A 279 26.60 8.51 -29.54
CA LEU A 279 26.52 7.07 -29.81
C LEU A 279 27.63 6.26 -29.14
N ARG A 280 27.92 6.60 -27.89
CA ARG A 280 28.99 5.94 -27.14
C ARG A 280 28.64 4.48 -26.82
N TYR A 281 27.37 4.20 -26.57
CA TYR A 281 26.86 2.88 -26.22
C TYR A 281 25.54 2.60 -26.98
N GLY A 282 25.29 1.34 -27.30
CA GLY A 282 24.01 0.83 -27.80
C GLY A 282 23.47 -0.28 -26.92
N ILE A 283 22.20 -0.64 -27.12
CA ILE A 283 21.46 -1.55 -26.23
C ILE A 283 21.34 -2.94 -26.85
N ARG A 284 21.65 -3.98 -26.07
CA ARG A 284 21.41 -5.38 -26.43
C ARG A 284 19.96 -5.73 -26.12
N MET A 285 19.18 -6.16 -27.12
CA MET A 285 17.74 -6.42 -26.95
C MET A 285 17.38 -7.90 -26.81
N SER A 286 18.33 -8.80 -27.05
CA SER A 286 18.12 -10.25 -27.00
C SER A 286 19.30 -10.95 -26.32
N GLY A 287 19.14 -12.23 -25.97
CA GLY A 287 20.25 -13.06 -25.50
C GLY A 287 21.29 -13.30 -26.60
N TRP A 288 22.58 -13.27 -26.24
CA TRP A 288 23.70 -13.35 -27.20
C TRP A 288 24.27 -14.77 -27.35
N GLU A 289 23.39 -15.76 -27.41
CA GLU A 289 23.77 -17.16 -27.67
C GLU A 289 24.21 -17.37 -29.13
N PHE A 290 25.00 -18.42 -29.40
CA PHE A 290 25.52 -18.71 -30.75
C PHE A 290 24.44 -19.08 -31.76
N HIS A 291 23.33 -19.69 -31.32
CA HIS A 291 22.29 -20.23 -32.19
C HIS A 291 21.07 -19.31 -32.35
N ARG A 292 21.12 -18.07 -31.86
CA ARG A 292 20.01 -17.11 -31.96
C ARG A 292 20.42 -15.87 -32.75
N HIS A 293 19.45 -15.28 -33.44
CA HIS A 293 19.64 -13.97 -34.04
C HIS A 293 19.83 -12.91 -32.95
N LYS A 294 20.86 -12.07 -33.13
CA LYS A 294 21.27 -11.05 -32.16
C LYS A 294 20.73 -9.69 -32.62
N TYR A 295 19.91 -9.08 -31.77
CA TYR A 295 19.36 -7.75 -32.03
C TYR A 295 20.10 -6.71 -31.17
N TYR A 296 20.65 -5.70 -31.84
CA TYR A 296 21.36 -4.59 -31.22
C TYR A 296 20.77 -3.27 -31.68
N MET A 297 20.39 -2.42 -30.72
CA MET A 297 19.85 -1.09 -30.98
C MET A 297 20.98 -0.07 -30.96
N LEU A 298 21.17 0.61 -32.09
CA LEU A 298 22.07 1.75 -32.24
C LEU A 298 21.39 2.77 -33.15
N VAL A 299 21.60 4.06 -32.91
CA VAL A 299 21.09 5.10 -33.82
C VAL A 299 21.92 5.09 -35.10
N SER A 300 21.25 5.19 -36.25
CA SER A 300 21.92 5.33 -37.54
C SER A 300 22.74 6.62 -37.61
N PHE A 301 23.84 6.61 -38.36
CA PHE A 301 24.68 7.80 -38.62
C PHE A 301 23.87 8.96 -39.23
N CYS A 302 22.81 8.68 -40.01
CA CYS A 302 21.89 9.71 -40.52
C CYS A 302 21.09 10.44 -39.41
N GLY A 303 21.03 9.91 -38.20
CA GLY A 303 20.44 10.61 -37.05
C GLY A 303 21.26 11.82 -36.60
N TRP A 304 22.55 11.86 -36.95
CA TRP A 304 23.44 12.98 -36.64
C TRP A 304 23.07 14.23 -37.44
N ASP A 305 22.50 14.08 -38.64
CA ASP A 305 21.97 15.21 -39.40
C ASP A 305 20.87 15.94 -38.61
N GLY A 306 20.03 15.20 -37.89
CA GLY A 306 19.02 15.76 -37.00
C GLY A 306 19.62 16.54 -35.83
N PHE A 307 20.62 15.98 -35.15
CA PHE A 307 21.32 16.68 -34.06
C PHE A 307 22.07 17.92 -34.56
N TYR A 308 22.70 17.83 -35.73
CA TYR A 308 23.38 18.95 -36.38
C TYR A 308 22.42 20.08 -36.71
N ILE A 309 21.23 19.77 -37.23
CA ILE A 309 20.17 20.75 -37.52
C ILE A 309 19.70 21.44 -36.23
N ILE A 310 19.45 20.68 -35.15
CA ILE A 310 19.02 21.23 -33.86
C ILE A 310 20.11 22.15 -33.29
N PHE A 311 21.37 21.72 -33.32
CA PHE A 311 22.50 22.52 -32.83
C PHE A 311 22.68 23.81 -33.64
N ARG A 312 22.59 23.72 -34.97
CA ARG A 312 22.62 24.89 -35.86
C ARG A 312 21.47 25.86 -35.59
N PHE A 313 20.27 25.35 -35.33
CA PHE A 313 19.10 26.16 -35.02
C PHE A 313 19.28 26.92 -33.70
N LEU A 314 19.74 26.26 -32.64
CA LEU A 314 20.01 26.89 -31.35
C LEU A 314 21.12 27.95 -31.45
N LEU A 315 22.20 27.67 -32.18
CA LEU A 315 23.26 28.66 -32.43
C LEU A 315 22.75 29.87 -33.22
N TRP A 316 21.87 29.64 -34.20
CA TRP A 316 21.27 30.71 -34.98
C TRP A 316 20.36 31.60 -34.12
N GLU A 317 19.56 31.01 -33.24
CA GLU A 317 18.69 31.74 -32.30
C GLU A 317 19.52 32.63 -31.36
N GLU A 318 20.58 32.09 -30.75
CA GLU A 318 21.51 32.86 -29.90
C GLU A 318 22.20 34.00 -30.64
N LEU A 319 22.65 33.77 -31.89
CA LEU A 319 23.22 34.82 -32.75
C LEU A 319 22.19 35.91 -33.09
N CYS A 320 20.94 35.55 -33.34
CA CYS A 320 19.85 36.48 -33.60
C CYS A 320 19.48 37.31 -32.35
N ILE A 321 19.47 36.71 -31.16
CA ILE A 321 19.25 37.40 -29.88
C ILE A 321 20.42 38.37 -29.61
N TYR A 322 21.66 37.93 -29.82
CA TYR A 322 22.84 38.76 -29.61
C TYR A 322 22.85 39.96 -30.56
N THR A 323 22.54 39.77 -31.84
CA THR A 323 22.53 40.86 -32.83
C THR A 323 21.39 41.86 -32.63
N THR A 324 20.21 41.42 -32.19
CA THR A 324 19.10 42.32 -31.84
C THR A 324 19.36 43.09 -30.53
N THR A 325 19.89 42.44 -29.49
CA THR A 325 20.27 43.08 -28.23
C THR A 325 21.39 44.10 -28.44
N PHE A 326 22.41 43.75 -29.23
CA PHE A 326 23.50 44.68 -29.58
C PHE A 326 22.97 45.91 -30.33
N ARG A 327 22.03 45.74 -31.26
CA ARG A 327 21.36 46.85 -31.97
C ARG A 327 20.53 47.74 -31.03
N HIS A 328 19.85 47.17 -30.03
CA HIS A 328 19.13 47.98 -29.03
C HIS A 328 20.04 48.76 -28.09
N CYS A 329 21.15 48.17 -27.61
CA CYS A 329 22.13 48.88 -26.78
C CYS A 329 22.83 50.02 -27.55
N THR A 330 23.17 49.82 -28.83
CA THR A 330 23.77 50.90 -29.65
C THR A 330 22.78 52.04 -29.92
N LEU A 331 21.50 51.74 -30.14
CA LEU A 331 20.46 52.78 -30.28
C LEU A 331 20.24 53.58 -28.99
N GLN A 332 20.26 52.93 -27.82
CA GLN A 332 20.16 53.62 -26.52
C GLN A 332 21.40 54.49 -26.20
N TYR A 333 22.61 54.00 -26.50
CA TYR A 333 23.84 54.78 -26.33
C TYR A 333 23.89 56.01 -27.26
N CYS A 334 23.44 55.88 -28.51
CA CYS A 334 23.32 57.03 -29.42
C CYS A 334 22.28 58.06 -28.94
N PHE A 335 21.18 57.62 -28.31
CA PHE A 335 20.18 58.54 -27.75
C PHE A 335 20.66 59.28 -26.49
N TRP A 336 21.52 58.68 -25.67
CA TRP A 336 22.08 59.31 -24.48
C TRP A 336 23.18 60.33 -24.77
N HIS A 337 23.89 60.19 -25.90
CA HIS A 337 24.92 61.15 -26.33
C HIS A 337 24.41 62.30 -27.23
N CYS A 338 23.12 62.29 -27.59
CA CYS A 338 22.47 63.33 -28.42
C CYS A 338 21.47 64.22 -27.63
N ARG A 339 21.49 64.17 -26.31
CA ARG A 339 20.88 65.18 -25.42
C ARG A 339 22.00 65.94 -24.72
#